data_AF-A0A1C5L104-F1
#
_entry.id   AF-A0A1C5L104-F1
#
_cell.length_a   1.000
_cell.length_b   1.000
_cell.length_c   1.000
_cell.angle_alpha   90.00
_cell.angle_beta   90.00
_cell.angle_gamma   90.00
#
_symmetry.space_group_name_H-M   'P 1'
#
loop_
_entity.id
_entity.type
_entity.pdbx_description
1 polymer ?
#
loop_
_entity_poly.entity_id
_entity_poly.type
_entity_poly.pdbx_seq_one_letter_code
_entity_poly.pdbx_strand_id
1 'polypeptide(L)'
;MKKKCILALILGAAFMAQGCGFTEGTDAVVTVVDSTPTPEPTEAPEETATPTPEATAEADSTAAADPTAQAAATEQTPSGINVQAQDATYYAVEGVNLRSDASADAEFVAGVLSGESLKCTGICDNGWIRVDYNGQTCYASGDYVSTTPPAGAAAATTDTAAAAQ
;
A
#
# COMPACT_ATOMS: atom_id res chain seq x y z
N MET A 1 -9.12 28.59 18.50
CA MET A 1 -7.93 29.43 18.30
C MET A 1 -7.19 28.90 17.07
N LYS A 2 -7.11 29.71 16.01
CA LYS A 2 -6.60 29.31 14.68
C LYS A 2 -5.10 29.60 14.62
N LYS A 3 -4.26 28.58 14.40
CA LYS A 3 -2.83 28.76 14.15
C LYS A 3 -2.52 28.33 12.71
N LYS A 4 -2.54 29.32 11.81
CA LYS A 4 -1.91 29.28 10.50
C LYS A 4 -0.47 29.78 10.67
N CYS A 5 0.54 29.05 10.18
CA CYS A 5 1.87 29.55 9.79
C CYS A 5 2.47 28.50 8.85
N ILE A 6 2.42 28.69 7.53
CA ILE A 6 3.35 29.45 6.66
C ILE A 6 4.46 28.54 6.09
N LEU A 7 4.32 28.35 4.78
CA LEU A 7 5.21 27.82 3.77
C LEU A 7 6.60 28.49 3.79
N ALA A 8 7.68 27.70 3.70
CA ALA A 8 9.02 28.20 3.37
C ALA A 8 9.64 27.30 2.28
N LEU A 9 9.56 27.79 1.05
CA LEU A 9 10.33 27.37 -0.12
C LEU A 9 11.82 27.69 0.11
N ILE A 10 12.70 26.69 0.03
CA ILE A 10 14.14 26.92 -0.06
C ILE A 10 14.65 26.29 -1.36
N LEU A 11 14.85 27.17 -2.33
CA LEU A 11 15.59 26.96 -3.56
C LEU A 11 17.09 26.98 -3.23
N GLY A 12 17.84 25.94 -3.62
CA GLY A 12 19.28 25.89 -3.39
C GLY A 12 19.97 24.92 -4.35
N ALA A 13 20.49 25.47 -5.46
CA ALA A 13 21.30 24.77 -6.44
C ALA A 13 22.70 24.45 -5.90
N ALA A 14 23.24 23.28 -6.23
CA ALA A 14 24.68 23.00 -6.15
C ALA A 14 25.12 22.13 -7.33
N PHE A 15 25.71 22.82 -8.31
CA PHE A 15 26.52 22.31 -9.40
C PHE A 15 27.91 21.96 -8.85
N MET A 16 28.39 20.73 -9.06
CA MET A 16 29.82 20.42 -9.09
C MET A 16 30.09 19.34 -10.12
N ALA A 17 30.63 19.76 -11.25
CA ALA A 17 31.29 18.94 -12.26
C ALA A 17 32.68 18.53 -11.78
N GLN A 18 33.11 17.31 -12.13
CA GLN A 18 34.49 16.82 -12.36
C GLN A 18 34.42 15.27 -12.39
N GLY A 19 34.91 14.53 -13.38
CA GLY A 19 35.66 14.89 -14.58
C GLY A 19 36.00 13.64 -15.41
N CYS A 20 36.62 13.91 -16.56
CA CYS A 20 37.68 13.16 -17.25
C CYS A 20 37.36 11.78 -17.85
N GLY A 21 37.48 11.69 -19.18
CA GLY A 21 37.66 10.41 -19.87
C GLY A 21 37.40 10.40 -21.38
N PHE A 22 37.62 11.51 -22.10
CA PHE A 22 37.66 11.49 -23.56
C PHE A 22 38.99 10.88 -24.00
N THR A 23 38.96 9.66 -24.54
CA THR A 23 40.07 9.08 -25.30
C THR A 23 39.57 8.84 -26.72
N GLU A 24 39.94 9.74 -27.61
CA GLU A 24 39.87 9.55 -29.06
C GLU A 24 41.06 8.69 -29.52
N GLY A 25 40.81 7.75 -30.42
CA GLY A 25 41.86 6.90 -30.99
C GLY A 25 41.36 5.86 -31.99
N THR A 26 40.97 6.35 -33.17
CA THR A 26 41.17 5.75 -34.52
C THR A 26 40.91 4.27 -34.81
N ASP A 27 39.95 4.08 -35.74
CA ASP A 27 40.04 3.38 -37.03
C ASP A 27 40.66 1.97 -37.08
N ALA A 28 39.81 0.96 -37.34
CA ALA A 28 40.03 0.00 -38.42
C ALA A 28 38.78 -0.87 -38.64
N VAL A 29 38.42 -0.97 -39.91
CA VAL A 29 37.52 -1.92 -40.57
C VAL A 29 37.60 -3.36 -40.02
N VAL A 30 36.48 -4.09 -40.02
CA VAL A 30 36.39 -5.54 -40.36
C VAL A 30 34.92 -6.02 -40.27
N THR A 31 34.36 -6.24 -41.46
CA THR A 31 33.49 -7.34 -41.91
C THR A 31 32.57 -8.09 -40.92
N VAL A 32 31.27 -8.11 -41.32
CA VAL A 32 30.44 -9.33 -41.51
C VAL A 32 29.74 -9.95 -40.28
N VAL A 33 28.40 -9.85 -40.36
CA VAL A 33 27.36 -10.84 -40.02
C VAL A 33 27.32 -11.37 -38.58
N ASP A 34 26.26 -11.02 -37.85
CA ASP A 34 25.38 -12.06 -37.28
C ASP A 34 23.98 -11.53 -36.93
N SER A 35 22.99 -12.15 -37.56
CA SER A 35 21.68 -12.57 -37.05
C SER A 35 20.93 -11.70 -36.04
N THR A 36 19.77 -11.21 -36.47
CA THR A 36 18.64 -10.85 -35.60
C THR A 36 17.97 -12.11 -35.06
N PRO A 37 18.01 -12.41 -33.75
CA PRO A 37 16.96 -13.23 -33.16
C PRO A 37 15.76 -12.33 -32.88
N THR A 38 14.73 -12.48 -33.71
CA THR A 38 13.34 -12.16 -33.37
C THR A 38 12.96 -13.00 -32.15
N PRO A 39 12.58 -12.42 -31.00
CA PRO A 39 11.90 -13.19 -29.97
C PRO A 39 10.47 -13.46 -30.43
N GLU A 40 10.18 -14.73 -30.69
CA GLU A 40 8.82 -15.27 -30.75
C GLU A 40 8.39 -15.56 -29.30
N PRO A 41 7.34 -14.91 -28.74
CA PRO A 41 6.72 -15.40 -27.52
C PRO A 41 5.81 -16.57 -27.89
N THR A 42 6.39 -17.77 -27.80
CA THR A 42 5.74 -19.07 -27.84
C THR A 42 5.28 -19.46 -26.43
N GLU A 43 4.01 -19.86 -26.37
CA GLU A 43 3.32 -20.72 -25.37
C GLU A 43 2.92 -20.14 -24.00
N ALA A 44 1.60 -20.13 -23.82
CA ALA A 44 0.92 -20.20 -22.55
C ALA A 44 1.21 -21.54 -21.84
N PRO A 45 1.31 -21.55 -20.50
CA PRO A 45 1.03 -22.75 -19.73
C PRO A 45 -0.43 -22.73 -19.25
N GLU A 46 -1.12 -23.82 -19.55
CA GLU A 46 -2.47 -24.16 -19.13
C GLU A 46 -2.58 -24.40 -17.60
N GLU A 47 -3.81 -24.22 -17.11
CA GLU A 47 -4.28 -24.64 -15.80
C GLU A 47 -3.99 -26.13 -15.53
N THR A 48 -3.60 -26.53 -14.31
CA THR A 48 -4.06 -27.81 -13.75
C THR A 48 -4.01 -27.83 -12.22
N ALA A 49 -5.21 -27.98 -11.64
CA ALA A 49 -5.62 -28.72 -10.43
C ALA A 49 -4.94 -28.52 -9.04
N THR A 50 -5.80 -28.12 -8.11
CA THR A 50 -5.86 -28.52 -6.69
C THR A 50 -5.55 -30.00 -6.44
N PRO A 51 -4.87 -30.32 -5.33
CA PRO A 51 -5.52 -31.23 -4.38
C PRO A 51 -5.61 -30.67 -2.95
N THR A 52 -6.78 -30.95 -2.36
CA THR A 52 -7.25 -30.86 -0.97
C THR A 52 -6.58 -31.95 -0.09
N PRO A 53 -6.91 -32.07 1.22
CA PRO A 53 -6.29 -31.51 2.44
C PRO A 53 -5.51 -32.56 3.29
N GLU A 54 -4.76 -32.14 4.33
CA GLU A 54 -4.71 -32.89 5.60
C GLU A 54 -4.27 -31.99 6.77
N ALA A 55 -5.05 -32.04 7.85
CA ALA A 55 -4.84 -31.37 9.11
C ALA A 55 -3.97 -32.24 10.03
N THR A 56 -3.18 -31.62 10.92
CA THR A 56 -3.00 -32.07 12.32
C THR A 56 -2.47 -30.91 13.17
N ALA A 57 -3.35 -30.48 14.08
CA ALA A 57 -3.15 -29.83 15.39
C ALA A 57 -1.83 -30.21 16.11
N GLU A 58 -1.21 -29.48 17.04
CA GLU A 58 -1.70 -28.66 18.15
C GLU A 58 -0.46 -28.11 18.89
N ALA A 59 -0.54 -26.87 19.40
CA ALA A 59 0.10 -26.39 20.64
C ALA A 59 -0.35 -24.94 20.83
N ASP A 60 -1.56 -24.74 21.36
CA ASP A 60 -1.78 -24.42 22.79
C ASP A 60 -1.09 -23.12 23.24
N SER A 61 -1.90 -22.07 23.31
CA SER A 61 -1.84 -21.11 24.42
C SER A 61 -3.25 -20.58 24.63
N THR A 62 -3.97 -21.37 25.42
CA THR A 62 -5.20 -20.99 26.08
C THR A 62 -4.95 -19.78 26.99
N ALA A 63 -5.55 -18.63 26.67
CA ALA A 63 -5.81 -17.58 27.65
C ALA A 63 -7.27 -17.14 27.50
N ALA A 64 -8.14 -17.85 28.21
CA ALA A 64 -9.49 -17.40 28.49
C ALA A 64 -9.42 -16.13 29.36
N ALA A 65 -9.96 -15.03 28.86
CA ALA A 65 -10.34 -13.89 29.67
C ALA A 65 -11.86 -13.68 29.53
N ASP A 66 -12.52 -13.87 30.65
CA ASP A 66 -13.94 -13.73 30.95
C ASP A 66 -14.49 -12.33 30.58
N PRO A 67 -15.59 -12.21 29.81
CA PRO A 67 -16.14 -10.93 29.37
C PRO A 67 -17.18 -10.41 30.37
N THR A 68 -16.76 -9.72 31.44
CA THR A 68 -17.70 -8.96 32.28
C THR A 68 -17.07 -7.68 32.83
N ALA A 69 -17.19 -6.57 32.09
CA ALA A 69 -17.49 -5.22 32.62
C ALA A 69 -17.29 -4.16 31.52
N GLN A 70 -18.35 -3.40 31.24
CA GLN A 70 -18.34 -2.20 30.40
C GLN A 70 -17.44 -1.11 31.04
N ALA A 71 -16.14 -1.18 30.76
CA ALA A 71 -15.22 -0.06 30.73
C ALA A 71 -14.90 0.20 29.25
N ALA A 72 -14.69 1.45 28.83
CA ALA A 72 -14.27 1.74 27.47
C ALA A 72 -12.98 0.98 27.17
N ALA A 73 -13.09 -0.13 26.43
CA ALA A 73 -11.97 -0.98 26.07
C ALA A 73 -11.12 -0.21 25.06
N THR A 74 -9.92 0.17 25.47
CA THR A 74 -8.89 0.64 24.54
C THR A 74 -8.48 -0.54 23.70
N GLU A 75 -8.96 -0.61 22.45
CA GLU A 75 -8.49 -1.59 21.49
C GLU A 75 -7.01 -1.34 21.20
N GLN A 76 -6.24 -2.40 20.96
CA GLN A 76 -4.81 -2.32 20.69
C GLN A 76 -4.46 -3.14 19.44
N THR A 77 -3.43 -2.71 18.72
CA THR A 77 -2.86 -3.49 17.62
C THR A 77 -2.07 -4.70 18.17
N PRO A 78 -1.67 -5.68 17.34
CA PRO A 78 -0.86 -6.81 17.80
C PRO A 78 0.45 -6.39 18.51
N SER A 79 1.01 -5.25 18.12
CA SER A 79 2.21 -4.63 18.72
C SER A 79 1.90 -3.77 19.96
N GLY A 80 0.65 -3.75 20.44
CA GLY A 80 0.25 -3.04 21.66
C GLY A 80 0.05 -1.53 21.50
N ILE A 81 -0.10 -1.03 20.27
CA ILE A 81 -0.39 0.40 20.03
C ILE A 81 -1.88 0.63 20.27
N ASN A 82 -2.23 1.66 21.06
CA ASN A 82 -3.65 1.94 21.30
C ASN A 82 -4.34 2.46 20.04
N VAL A 83 -5.58 2.05 19.87
CA VAL A 83 -6.44 2.44 18.76
C VAL A 83 -7.65 3.18 19.32
N GLN A 84 -7.83 4.41 18.85
CA GLN A 84 -9.05 5.18 19.07
C GLN A 84 -10.06 4.79 17.99
N ALA A 85 -11.14 4.13 18.40
CA ALA A 85 -12.20 3.73 17.47
C ALA A 85 -12.79 4.95 16.76
N GLN A 86 -12.90 4.85 15.44
CA GLN A 86 -13.46 5.87 14.58
C GLN A 86 -14.11 5.19 13.38
N ASP A 87 -15.29 5.64 12.99
CA ASP A 87 -15.92 5.23 11.74
C ASP A 87 -15.85 6.40 10.75
N ALA A 88 -15.04 6.25 9.70
CA ALA A 88 -14.83 7.29 8.71
C ALA A 88 -14.39 6.70 7.37
N THR A 89 -14.52 7.48 6.30
CA THR A 89 -13.92 7.14 5.00
C THR A 89 -12.63 7.91 4.83
N TYR A 90 -11.55 7.20 4.55
CA TYR A 90 -10.28 7.76 4.12
C TYR A 90 -10.08 7.42 2.64
N TYR A 91 -9.23 8.17 1.98
CA TYR A 91 -8.84 7.98 0.59
C TYR A 91 -7.34 7.88 0.51
N ALA A 92 -6.83 6.91 -0.23
CA ALA A 92 -5.40 6.84 -0.53
C ALA A 92 -5.00 8.07 -1.37
N VAL A 93 -4.04 8.86 -0.90
CA VAL A 93 -3.54 10.05 -1.63
C VAL A 93 -2.62 9.59 -2.77
N GLU A 94 -1.76 8.62 -2.47
CA GLU A 94 -0.91 7.91 -3.42
C GLU A 94 -1.15 6.40 -3.28
N GLY A 95 -0.40 5.57 -4.01
CA GLY A 95 -0.41 4.13 -3.74
C GLY A 95 0.07 3.84 -2.32
N VAL A 96 -0.71 3.10 -1.53
CA VAL A 96 -0.39 2.77 -0.12
C VAL A 96 -0.44 1.26 0.12
N ASN A 97 0.48 0.77 0.93
CA ASN A 97 0.50 -0.62 1.36
C ASN A 97 -0.26 -0.78 2.68
N LEU A 98 -1.21 -1.71 2.68
CA LEU A 98 -1.89 -2.19 3.88
C LEU A 98 -1.05 -3.27 4.56
N ARG A 99 -0.93 -3.17 5.87
CA ARG A 99 -0.10 -4.07 6.69
C ARG A 99 -0.90 -4.73 7.81
N SER A 100 -0.34 -5.80 8.37
CA SER A 100 -0.95 -6.56 9.47
C SER A 100 -0.90 -5.84 10.84
N ASP A 101 -0.03 -4.84 10.98
CA ASP A 101 0.10 -4.00 12.18
C ASP A 101 0.40 -2.54 11.80
N ALA A 102 0.26 -1.63 12.76
CA ALA A 102 0.57 -0.21 12.66
C ALA A 102 2.09 0.06 12.65
N SER A 103 2.83 -0.60 11.75
CA SER A 103 4.27 -0.46 11.58
C SER A 103 4.68 -0.68 10.13
N ALA A 104 5.71 0.03 9.67
CA ALA A 104 6.26 -0.13 8.32
C ALA A 104 7.00 -1.46 8.12
N ASP A 105 7.38 -2.13 9.21
CA ASP A 105 8.08 -3.42 9.20
C ASP A 105 7.13 -4.62 9.29
N ALA A 106 5.82 -4.38 9.49
CA ALA A 106 4.81 -5.43 9.56
C ALA A 106 4.54 -6.08 8.20
N GLU A 107 3.92 -7.27 8.19
CA GLU A 107 3.67 -8.05 6.99
C GLU A 107 2.79 -7.28 5.99
N PHE A 108 3.13 -7.40 4.70
CA PHE A 108 2.33 -6.84 3.62
C PHE A 108 1.05 -7.66 3.45
N VAL A 109 -0.10 -6.98 3.43
CA VAL A 109 -1.41 -7.61 3.23
C VAL A 109 -1.94 -7.30 1.83
N ALA A 110 -1.97 -6.02 1.44
CA ALA A 110 -2.50 -5.59 0.15
C ALA A 110 -1.95 -4.22 -0.27
N GLY A 111 -2.03 -3.91 -1.56
CA GLY A 111 -1.72 -2.58 -2.11
C GLY A 111 -2.99 -1.89 -2.57
N VAL A 112 -3.14 -0.62 -2.23
CA VAL A 112 -4.29 0.22 -2.55
C VAL A 112 -3.83 1.34 -3.47
N LEU A 113 -4.54 1.55 -4.58
CA LEU A 113 -4.19 2.59 -5.54
C LEU A 113 -4.65 3.97 -5.06
N SER A 114 -3.99 5.02 -5.56
CA SER A 114 -4.42 6.40 -5.29
C SER A 114 -5.89 6.59 -5.66
N GLY A 115 -6.62 7.28 -4.78
CA GLY A 115 -8.03 7.60 -4.96
C GLY A 115 -9.01 6.56 -4.42
N GLU A 116 -8.55 5.35 -4.11
CA GLU A 116 -9.40 4.31 -3.56
C GLU A 116 -9.87 4.68 -2.15
N SER A 117 -11.15 4.41 -1.87
CA SER A 117 -11.76 4.66 -0.57
C SER A 117 -11.52 3.50 0.39
N LEU A 118 -11.07 3.82 1.60
CA LEU A 118 -10.81 2.90 2.69
C LEU A 118 -11.77 3.17 3.84
N LYS A 119 -12.37 2.10 4.36
CA LYS A 119 -13.22 2.16 5.55
C LYS A 119 -12.35 2.17 6.80
N CYS A 120 -12.19 3.34 7.41
CA CYS A 120 -11.48 3.50 8.68
C CYS A 120 -12.36 3.02 9.84
N THR A 121 -11.77 2.19 10.70
CA THR A 121 -12.36 1.68 11.95
C THR A 121 -11.62 2.18 13.19
N GLY A 122 -10.53 2.95 13.02
CA GLY A 122 -9.82 3.60 14.11
C GLY A 122 -8.52 4.30 13.71
N ILE A 123 -8.03 5.14 14.61
CA ILE A 123 -6.73 5.82 14.50
C ILE A 123 -5.82 5.31 15.61
N CYS A 124 -4.63 4.87 15.25
CA CYS A 124 -3.59 4.43 16.18
C CYS A 124 -2.84 5.64 16.75
N ASP A 125 -2.39 5.57 18.00
CA ASP A 125 -1.65 6.67 18.66
C ASP A 125 -0.38 7.10 17.91
N ASN A 126 0.20 6.21 17.10
CA ASN A 126 1.36 6.47 16.26
C ASN A 126 1.03 7.00 14.85
N GLY A 127 -0.24 7.36 14.59
CA GLY A 127 -0.68 7.97 13.33
C GLY A 127 -1.08 7.00 12.23
N TRP A 128 -1.07 5.69 12.48
CA TRP A 128 -1.58 4.70 11.52
C TRP A 128 -3.12 4.64 11.54
N ILE A 129 -3.71 4.35 10.40
CA ILE A 129 -5.15 4.25 10.24
C ILE A 129 -5.53 2.77 10.17
N ARG A 130 -6.36 2.32 11.12
CA ARG A 130 -6.94 0.97 11.10
C ARG A 130 -8.09 0.96 10.11
N VAL A 131 -8.02 0.05 9.15
CA VAL A 131 -9.00 -0.06 8.07
C VAL A 131 -9.59 -1.46 8.02
N ASP A 132 -10.86 -1.54 7.64
CA ASP A 132 -11.56 -2.77 7.28
C ASP A 132 -11.45 -2.93 5.76
N TYR A 133 -10.62 -3.87 5.31
CA TYR A 133 -10.37 -4.14 3.89
C TYR A 133 -10.74 -5.59 3.58
N ASN A 134 -11.78 -5.78 2.76
CA ASN A 134 -12.34 -7.12 2.45
C ASN A 134 -12.71 -7.95 3.69
N GLY A 135 -13.16 -7.30 4.77
CA GLY A 135 -13.49 -7.95 6.05
C GLY A 135 -12.28 -8.30 6.92
N GLN A 136 -11.07 -7.91 6.52
CA GLN A 136 -9.86 -8.05 7.31
C GLN A 136 -9.45 -6.70 7.91
N THR A 137 -9.00 -6.73 9.16
CA THR A 137 -8.39 -5.56 9.80
C THR A 137 -6.96 -5.39 9.31
N CYS A 138 -6.69 -4.26 8.68
CA CYS A 138 -5.37 -3.88 8.19
C CYS A 138 -5.01 -2.47 8.66
N TYR A 139 -3.78 -2.05 8.44
CA TYR A 139 -3.29 -0.74 8.82
C TYR A 139 -2.62 -0.03 7.65
N ALA A 140 -3.00 1.22 7.42
CA ALA A 140 -2.41 2.11 6.44
C ALA A 140 -1.65 3.24 7.16
N SER A 141 -0.52 3.69 6.59
CA SER A 141 0.17 4.85 7.15
C SER A 141 -0.65 6.12 6.93
N GLY A 142 -0.82 6.92 7.99
CA GLY A 142 -1.59 8.16 7.98
C GLY A 142 -1.06 9.21 6.99
N ASP A 143 0.22 9.16 6.64
CA ASP A 143 0.84 10.10 5.69
C ASP A 143 0.35 9.92 4.25
N TYR A 144 -0.16 8.73 3.91
CA TYR A 144 -0.58 8.37 2.55
C TYR A 144 -2.10 8.33 2.38
N VAL A 145 -2.85 8.78 3.39
CA VAL A 145 -4.32 8.77 3.36
C VAL A 145 -4.89 10.11 3.80
N SER A 146 -6.07 10.43 3.29
CA SER A 146 -6.75 11.71 3.51
C SER A 146 -8.25 11.50 3.64
N THR A 147 -8.92 12.30 4.45
CA THR A 147 -10.40 12.32 4.52
C THR A 147 -11.04 13.04 3.32
N THR A 148 -10.22 13.69 2.48
CA THR A 148 -10.63 14.31 1.22
C THR A 148 -10.06 13.52 0.05
N PRO A 149 -10.86 13.13 -0.94
CA PRO A 149 -10.38 12.39 -2.10
C PRO A 149 -9.38 13.22 -2.91
N PRO A 150 -8.30 12.61 -3.45
CA PRO A 150 -7.35 13.31 -4.30
C PRO A 150 -8.01 13.72 -5.63
N ALA A 151 -7.54 14.84 -6.20
CA ALA A 151 -8.02 15.35 -7.47
C ALA A 151 -7.71 14.35 -8.60
N GLY A 152 -8.72 13.60 -9.04
CA GLY A 152 -8.61 12.52 -10.03
C GLY A 152 -9.40 11.26 -9.66
N ALA A 153 -9.66 11.03 -8.37
CA ALA A 153 -10.38 9.87 -7.87
C ALA A 153 -11.91 9.94 -8.03
N ALA A 154 -12.46 11.16 -8.01
CA ALA A 154 -13.91 11.39 -7.98
C ALA A 154 -14.66 11.06 -9.29
N ALA A 155 -13.97 10.57 -10.33
CA ALA A 155 -14.56 10.33 -11.66
C ALA A 155 -15.07 8.89 -11.89
N ALA A 156 -14.91 7.95 -10.94
CA ALA A 156 -15.10 6.52 -11.21
C ALA A 156 -16.44 5.91 -10.72
N THR A 157 -17.44 6.70 -10.30
CA THR A 157 -18.73 6.14 -9.85
C THR A 157 -19.94 6.83 -10.48
N THR A 158 -20.12 6.71 -11.80
CA THR A 158 -21.44 6.79 -12.45
C THR A 158 -21.37 6.12 -13.83
N ASP A 159 -21.54 4.80 -13.91
CA ASP A 159 -22.29 4.16 -15.00
C ASP A 159 -22.51 2.67 -14.69
N THR A 160 -23.58 2.31 -13.98
CA THR A 160 -24.32 1.04 -14.14
C THR A 160 -25.64 1.17 -13.35
N ALA A 161 -26.52 2.03 -13.85
CA ALA A 161 -27.92 2.05 -13.43
C ALA A 161 -28.77 2.63 -14.55
N ALA A 162 -29.04 1.84 -15.61
CA ALA A 162 -30.27 1.88 -16.41
C ALA A 162 -30.12 1.07 -17.71
N ALA A 163 -30.69 -0.13 -17.75
CA ALA A 163 -31.33 -0.67 -18.96
C ALA A 163 -32.25 -1.82 -18.58
N ALA A 164 -33.40 -1.47 -18.00
CA ALA A 164 -34.60 -2.25 -18.20
C ALA A 164 -35.21 -1.79 -19.53
N GLN A 165 -35.31 -2.68 -20.52
CA GLN A 165 -36.41 -2.82 -21.49
C GLN A 165 -36.39 -4.23 -22.08
#